data_AF-A0A087FWN8-F1
#
_entry.id   AF-A0A087FWN8-F1
#
_cell.length_a   1.000
_cell.length_b   1.000
_cell.length_c   1.000
_cell.angle_alpha   90.00
_cell.angle_beta   90.00
_cell.angle_gamma   90.00
#
_symmetry.space_group_name_H-M   'P 1'
#
loop_
_entity.id
_entity.type
_entity.pdbx_description
1 polymer ?
#
loop_
_entity_poly.entity_id
_entity_poly.type
_entity_poly.pdbx_seq_one_letter_code
_entity_poly.pdbx_strand_id
1 'polypeptide(L)'
;GPANGLLEKHFSGNQRGLTPRVFELLFAGISEEQVKHAERQLNYQCRCSVLEIYNEQITDLLDPSKKKLMIREDVKSGVYVENLTEGYVKNLKDLSQLLIK
;
A
#
# COMPACT_ATOMS: atom_id res chain seq x y z
N GLY A 1 -13.24 -0.41 -5.49
CA GLY A 1 -13.21 0.86 -6.22
C GLY A 1 -11.98 0.87 -7.09
N PRO A 2 -12.02 1.39 -8.33
CA PRO A 2 -10.91 1.23 -9.26
C PRO A 2 -9.65 1.94 -8.75
N ALA A 3 -8.48 1.35 -9.01
CA ALA A 3 -7.16 1.91 -8.69
C ALA A 3 -6.96 3.33 -9.25
N ASN A 4 -7.78 3.75 -10.23
CA ASN A 4 -7.80 5.11 -10.78
C ASN A 4 -8.02 6.21 -9.73
N GLY A 5 -8.80 5.97 -8.68
CA GLY A 5 -8.99 6.98 -7.62
C GLY A 5 -7.73 7.29 -6.80
N LEU A 6 -6.70 6.44 -6.92
CA LEU A 6 -5.40 6.59 -6.27
C LEU A 6 -4.37 7.30 -7.18
N LEU A 7 -4.65 7.35 -8.49
CA LEU A 7 -3.71 7.73 -9.55
C LEU A 7 -4.02 9.09 -10.19
N GLU A 8 -4.75 9.94 -9.47
CA GLU A 8 -5.07 11.27 -9.91
C GLU A 8 -3.83 12.17 -9.83
N LYS A 9 -2.96 12.05 -10.85
CA LYS A 9 -1.83 12.95 -11.13
C LYS A 9 -2.26 14.41 -11.39
N HIS A 10 -3.54 14.74 -11.25
CA HIS A 10 -4.12 16.05 -11.59
C HIS A 10 -4.77 16.81 -10.43
N PHE A 11 -4.89 16.24 -9.23
CA PHE A 11 -5.46 16.99 -8.09
C PHE A 11 -4.38 17.74 -7.30
N SER A 12 -4.33 19.05 -7.49
CA SER A 12 -3.54 19.97 -6.66
C SER A 12 -4.24 20.24 -5.32
N GLY A 13 -3.49 20.13 -4.22
CA GLY A 13 -3.93 20.55 -2.89
C GLY A 13 -5.17 19.80 -2.33
N ASN A 14 -6.23 20.56 -2.03
CA ASN A 14 -7.43 20.13 -1.31
C ASN A 14 -8.37 19.18 -2.09
N GLN A 15 -8.08 18.88 -3.35
CA GLN A 15 -8.90 17.98 -4.17
C GLN A 15 -8.50 16.51 -4.05
N ARG A 16 -7.35 16.22 -3.44
CA ARG A 16 -6.86 14.83 -3.32
C ARG A 16 -7.76 14.00 -2.41
N GLY A 17 -8.01 12.74 -2.76
CA GLY A 17 -8.75 11.80 -1.91
C GLY A 17 -8.02 11.44 -0.62
N LEU A 18 -8.65 10.58 0.20
CA LEU A 18 -8.08 10.16 1.49
C LEU A 18 -6.78 9.38 1.34
N THR A 19 -6.72 8.44 0.40
CA THR A 19 -5.57 7.54 0.27
C THR A 19 -4.23 8.28 0.11
N PRO A 20 -4.03 9.20 -0.86
CA PRO A 20 -2.77 9.93 -0.97
C PRO A 20 -2.45 10.76 0.28
N ARG A 21 -3.47 11.33 0.96
CA ARG A 21 -3.26 12.09 2.20
C ARG A 21 -2.79 11.20 3.36
N VAL A 22 -3.40 10.03 3.54
CA VAL A 22 -3.03 9.08 4.58
C VAL A 22 -1.60 8.58 4.38
N PHE A 23 -1.23 8.22 3.15
CA PHE A 23 0.14 7.80 2.85
C PHE A 23 1.16 8.92 3.06
N GLU A 24 0.85 10.18 2.71
CA GLU A 24 1.72 11.30 3.04
C GLU A 24 1.93 11.47 4.55
N LEU A 25 0.85 11.44 5.33
CA LEU A 25 0.94 11.55 6.78
C LEU A 25 1.78 10.42 7.37
N LEU A 26 1.60 9.19 6.87
CA LEU A 26 2.39 8.03 7.28
C LEU A 26 3.88 8.23 6.99
N PHE A 27 4.25 8.60 5.76
CA PHE A 27 5.66 8.77 5.40
C PHE A 27 6.30 9.99 6.07
N ALA A 28 5.54 11.06 6.30
CA ALA A 28 5.98 12.21 7.09
C ALA A 28 6.27 11.80 8.55
N GLY A 29 5.36 11.04 9.17
CA GLY A 29 5.56 10.54 10.54
C GLY A 29 6.78 9.62 10.66
N ILE A 30 6.99 8.71 9.71
CA ILE A 30 8.19 7.86 9.67
C ILE A 30 9.46 8.73 9.58
N SER A 31 9.46 9.74 8.72
CA SER A 31 10.60 10.63 8.54
C SER A 31 10.90 11.44 9.81
N GLU A 32 9.86 11.95 10.47
CA GLU A 32 9.99 12.68 11.73
C GLU A 32 10.55 11.80 12.84
N GLU A 33 10.06 10.57 12.99
CA GLU A 33 10.57 9.60 13.97
C GLU A 33 12.03 9.22 13.71
N GLN A 34 12.43 9.06 12.44
CA GLN A 34 13.82 8.81 12.08
C GLN A 34 14.74 9.97 12.47
N VAL A 35 14.28 11.22 12.32
CA VAL A 35 15.04 12.41 12.72
C VAL A 35 15.12 12.53 14.24
N LYS A 36 14.00 12.34 14.95
CA LYS A 36 13.94 12.41 16.42
C LYS A 36 14.81 11.39 17.11
N HIS A 37 14.99 10.22 16.50
CA HIS A 37 15.74 9.09 17.04
C HIS A 37 16.96 8.73 16.17
N ALA A 38 17.64 9.74 15.62
CA ALA A 38 18.79 9.56 14.75
C ALA A 38 19.92 8.75 15.41
N GLU A 39 20.06 8.82 16.73
CA GLU A 39 21.03 8.03 17.51
C GLU A 39 20.72 6.53 17.51
N ARG A 40 19.46 6.14 17.28
CA ARG A 40 19.01 4.74 17.29
C ARG A 40 19.08 4.06 15.94
N GLN A 41 19.33 4.81 14.86
CA GLN A 41 19.48 4.29 13.49
C GLN A 41 18.31 3.35 13.09
N LEU A 42 17.08 3.81 13.35
CA LEU A 42 15.86 3.02 13.08
C LEU A 42 15.64 2.84 11.57
N ASN A 43 15.40 1.59 11.16
CA ASN A 43 15.08 1.22 9.79
C ASN A 43 13.59 0.89 9.65
N TYR A 44 12.92 1.62 8.77
CA TYR A 44 11.50 1.42 8.46
C TYR A 44 11.33 0.85 7.06
N GLN A 45 10.40 -0.09 6.91
CA GLN A 45 10.08 -0.72 5.64
C GLN A 45 8.56 -0.81 5.50
N CYS A 46 8.02 -0.08 4.51
CA CYS A 46 6.61 -0.16 4.16
C CYS A 46 6.42 -1.09 2.96
N ARG A 47 5.50 -2.04 3.11
CA ARG A 47 5.03 -2.94 2.05
C ARG A 47 3.56 -2.64 1.80
N CYS A 48 3.15 -2.61 0.54
CA CYS A 48 1.79 -2.34 0.13
C CYS A 48 1.28 -3.47 -0.77
N SER A 49 0.08 -3.94 -0.49
CA SER A 49 -0.68 -4.87 -1.33
C SER A 49 -2.00 -4.23 -1.70
N VAL A 50 -2.48 -4.54 -2.90
CA VAL A 50 -3.74 -4.00 -3.41
C VAL A 50 -4.51 -5.15 -4.01
N LEU A 51 -5.75 -5.35 -3.56
CA LEU A 51 -6.60 -6.44 -4.01
C LEU A 51 -8.03 -5.96 -4.23
N GLU A 52 -8.77 -6.72 -5.01
CA GLU A 52 -10.21 -6.59 -5.17
C GLU A 52 -10.90 -7.87 -4.69
N ILE A 53 -12.04 -7.70 -4.03
CA ILE A 53 -12.96 -8.79 -3.74
C ILE A 53 -14.21 -8.53 -4.58
N TYR A 54 -14.43 -9.40 -5.56
CA TYR A 54 -15.59 -9.33 -6.45
C TYR A 54 -16.18 -10.73 -6.61
N ASN A 55 -17.49 -10.84 -6.39
CA ASN A 55 -18.20 -12.13 -6.42
C ASN A 55 -17.50 -13.21 -5.57
N GLU A 56 -17.13 -12.84 -4.34
CA GLU A 56 -16.41 -13.68 -3.38
C GLU A 56 -15.03 -14.20 -3.86
N GLN A 57 -14.49 -13.64 -4.95
CA GLN A 57 -13.16 -13.97 -5.45
C GLN A 57 -12.18 -12.84 -5.16
N ILE A 58 -11.05 -13.19 -4.56
CA ILE A 58 -9.94 -12.27 -4.33
C ILE A 58 -9.04 -12.24 -5.57
N THR A 59 -8.82 -11.05 -6.11
CA THR A 59 -7.89 -10.80 -7.22
C THR A 59 -6.81 -9.85 -6.77
N ASP A 60 -5.56 -10.19 -7.05
CA ASP A 60 -4.42 -9.29 -6.85
C ASP A 60 -4.46 -8.19 -7.90
N LEU A 61 -4.48 -6.92 -7.46
CA LEU A 61 -4.47 -5.78 -8.36
C LEU A 61 -3.05 -5.33 -8.76
N LEU A 62 -2.02 -5.84 -8.08
CA LEU A 62 -0.61 -5.60 -8.42
C LEU A 62 -0.04 -6.66 -9.38
N ASP A 63 -0.67 -7.84 -9.41
CA ASP A 63 -0.43 -8.89 -10.40
C ASP A 63 -1.77 -9.48 -10.87
N PRO A 64 -2.40 -8.90 -11.91
CA PRO A 64 -3.71 -9.34 -12.39
C PRO A 64 -3.78 -10.78 -12.90
N SER A 65 -2.64 -11.47 -13.05
CA SER A 65 -2.60 -12.90 -13.35
C SER A 65 -3.01 -13.77 -12.16
N LYS A 66 -2.86 -13.24 -10.93
CA LYS A 66 -3.21 -13.92 -9.68
C LYS A 66 -4.66 -13.65 -9.29
N LYS A 67 -5.51 -14.62 -9.59
CA LYS A 67 -6.95 -14.59 -9.28
C LYS A 67 -7.31 -15.73 -8.34
N LYS A 68 -8.46 -15.60 -7.67
CA LYS A 68 -8.99 -16.61 -6.72
C LYS A 68 -8.00 -16.90 -5.60
N LEU A 69 -7.37 -15.85 -5.07
CA LEU A 69 -6.47 -15.99 -3.93
C LEU A 69 -7.24 -16.45 -2.69
N MET A 70 -6.58 -17.22 -1.84
CA MET A 70 -7.19 -17.85 -0.67
C MET A 70 -6.85 -17.08 0.60
N ILE A 71 -7.82 -16.93 1.49
CA ILE A 71 -7.59 -16.46 2.86
C ILE A 71 -7.03 -17.63 3.68
N ARG A 72 -5.98 -17.37 4.46
CA ARG A 72 -5.34 -18.31 5.38
C ARG A 72 -5.22 -17.68 6.76
N GLU A 73 -5.01 -18.52 7.76
CA GLU A 73 -4.78 -18.08 9.14
C GLU A 73 -3.66 -18.92 9.75
N ASP A 74 -2.70 -18.25 10.40
CA ASP A 74 -1.67 -18.91 11.20
C ASP A 74 -1.37 -18.10 12.47
N VAL A 75 -0.82 -18.77 13.49
CA VAL A 75 -0.60 -18.19 14.83
C VAL A 75 0.35 -16.97 14.80
N LYS A 76 1.27 -16.92 13.83
CA LYS A 76 2.28 -15.85 13.73
C LYS A 76 1.79 -14.66 12.92
N SER A 77 1.09 -14.90 11.81
CA SER A 77 0.70 -13.86 10.85
C SER A 77 -0.75 -13.39 11.00
N GLY A 78 -1.56 -14.10 11.80
CA GLY A 78 -3.00 -13.89 11.84
C GLY A 78 -3.66 -14.29 10.52
N VAL A 79 -4.73 -13.58 10.16
CA VAL A 79 -5.45 -13.79 8.89
C VAL A 79 -4.75 -13.03 7.76
N TYR A 80 -4.44 -13.72 6.67
CA TYR A 80 -3.76 -13.15 5.50
C TYR A 80 -4.25 -13.75 4.19
N VAL A 81 -3.92 -13.11 3.07
CA VAL A 81 -4.20 -13.64 1.73
C VAL A 81 -2.94 -14.32 1.20
N GLU A 82 -3.04 -15.62 0.91
CA GLU A 82 -1.94 -16.42 0.40
C GLU A 82 -1.49 -15.93 -0.99
N ASN A 83 -0.18 -15.81 -1.19
CA ASN A 83 0.46 -15.40 -2.45
C ASN A 83 0.13 -13.99 -2.97
N LEU A 84 -0.46 -13.14 -2.14
CA LEU A 84 -0.72 -11.73 -2.46
C LEU A 84 0.59 -10.97 -2.68
N THR A 85 0.68 -10.22 -3.77
CA THR A 85 1.86 -9.44 -4.12
C THR A 85 2.02 -8.25 -3.18
N GLU A 86 3.26 -8.00 -2.78
CA GLU A 86 3.64 -6.86 -1.95
C GLU A 86 4.70 -6.02 -2.69
N GLY A 87 4.47 -4.72 -2.77
CA GLY A 87 5.44 -3.75 -3.28
C GLY A 87 6.05 -2.93 -2.15
N TYR A 88 7.37 -2.71 -2.21
CA TYR A 88 8.04 -1.77 -1.31
C TYR A 88 7.76 -0.32 -1.72
N VAL A 89 7.35 0.49 -0.75
CA VAL A 89 7.05 1.91 -0.97
C VAL A 89 7.73 2.76 0.10
N LYS A 90 8.29 3.90 -0.28
CA LYS A 90 8.90 4.87 0.65
C LYS A 90 8.26 6.25 0.59
N ASN A 91 7.46 6.50 -0.45
CA ASN A 91 6.83 7.79 -0.70
C ASN A 91 5.63 7.60 -1.65
N LEU A 92 4.89 8.68 -1.91
CA LEU A 92 3.75 8.66 -2.83
C LEU A 92 4.11 8.31 -4.28
N LYS A 93 5.33 8.65 -4.74
CA LYS A 93 5.77 8.32 -6.10
C LYS A 93 5.91 6.82 -6.26
N ASP A 94 6.50 6.14 -5.29
CA ASP A 94 6.62 4.67 -5.29
C ASP A 94 5.24 4.02 -5.27
N LEU A 95 4.32 4.52 -4.43
CA LEU A 95 2.94 4.05 -4.39
C LEU A 95 2.22 4.24 -5.73
N SER A 96 2.38 5.42 -6.35
CA SER A 96 1.80 5.72 -7.66
C SER A 96 2.36 4.76 -8.73
N GLN A 97 3.66 4.48 -8.70
CA GLN A 97 4.29 3.54 -9.63
C GLN A 97 3.82 2.10 -9.40
N LEU A 98 3.58 1.71 -8.15
CA LEU A 98 3.06 0.40 -7.81
C LEU A 98 1.67 0.16 -8.40
N LEU A 99 0.84 1.21 -8.46
CA LEU A 99 -0.55 1.15 -8.90
C LEU A 99 -0.76 1.31 -10.42
N ILE A 100 0.24 1.84 -11.15
CA ILE A 100 0.18 2.03 -12.61
C ILE A 100 0.67 0.78 -13.38
N LYS A 101 1.09 -0.27 -12.67
CA LYS A 101 1.64 -1.48 -13.28
C LYS A 101 0.63 -2.27 -14.09
#